data_AF-A0A7J2JYG5-F1
#
_entry.id   AF-A0A7J2JYG5-F1
#
_cell.length_a   1.000
_cell.length_b   1.000
_cell.length_c   1.000
_cell.angle_alpha   90.00
_cell.angle_beta   90.00
_cell.angle_gamma   90.00
#
_symmetry.space_group_name_H-M   'P 1'
#
loop_
_entity.id
_entity.type
_entity.pdbx_description
1 polymer ?
#
loop_
_entity_poly.entity_id
_entity_poly.type
_entity_poly.pdbx_seq_one_letter_code
_entity_poly.pdbx_strand_id
1 'polypeptide(L)' 'HKEHVVAELGTWVRDAWAHASSMHVNSHEGWATAADVREALGQVEKLVQAVSKALS' A
#
# COMPACT_ATOMS: atom_id res chain seq x y z
N HIS A 1 -4.32 -11.90 -9.01
CA HIS A 1 -5.33 -11.35 -8.06
C HIS A 1 -4.64 -11.03 -6.74
N LYS A 2 -5.05 -9.98 -6.01
CA LYS A 2 -4.45 -9.56 -4.72
C LYS A 2 -4.33 -10.71 -3.71
N GLU A 3 -5.30 -11.63 -3.73
CA GLU A 3 -5.36 -12.76 -2.81
C GLU A 3 -4.12 -13.67 -2.88
N HIS A 4 -3.50 -13.82 -4.07
CA HIS A 4 -2.27 -14.58 -4.23
C HIS A 4 -1.07 -13.87 -3.59
N VAL A 5 -0.99 -12.55 -3.78
CA VAL A 5 0.06 -11.71 -3.17
C VAL A 5 -0.04 -11.73 -1.65
N VAL A 6 -1.27 -11.74 -1.11
CA VAL A 6 -1.50 -11.89 0.33
C VAL A 6 -1.11 -13.27 0.84
N ALA A 7 -1.43 -14.33 0.10
CA ALA A 7 -1.06 -15.70 0.49
C ALA A 7 0.46 -15.88 0.51
N GLU A 8 1.18 -15.24 -0.40
CA GLU A 8 2.62 -15.36 -0.55
C GLU A 8 3.42 -14.42 0.36
N LEU A 9 3.01 -13.15 0.44
CA LEU A 9 3.77 -12.10 1.14
C LEU A 9 3.21 -11.77 2.53
N GLY A 10 2.00 -12.22 2.84
CA GLY A 10 1.34 -12.03 4.14
C GLY A 10 0.25 -10.96 4.15
N THR A 11 -0.47 -10.89 5.27
CA THR A 11 -1.68 -10.04 5.42
C THR A 11 -1.40 -8.54 5.36
N TRP A 12 -0.18 -8.10 5.67
CA TRP A 12 0.22 -6.68 5.60
C TRP A 12 0.05 -6.06 4.20
N VAL A 13 -0.01 -6.89 3.15
CA VAL A 13 -0.35 -6.46 1.78
C VAL A 13 -1.72 -5.81 1.73
N ARG A 14 -2.68 -6.30 2.51
CA ARG A 14 -4.04 -5.71 2.58
C ARG A 14 -4.00 -4.33 3.21
N ASP A 15 -3.17 -4.14 4.23
CA ASP A 15 -3.01 -2.86 4.92
C ASP A 15 -2.34 -1.84 4.01
N ALA A 16 -1.23 -2.19 3.36
CA ALA A 16 -0.55 -1.33 2.39
C ALA A 16 -1.50 -0.91 1.25
N TRP A 17 -2.29 -1.85 0.73
CA TRP A 17 -3.31 -1.58 -0.28
C TRP A 17 -4.41 -0.64 0.22
N ALA A 18 -4.89 -0.84 1.45
CA ALA A 18 -5.94 -0.02 2.06
C ALA A 18 -5.45 1.41 2.28
N HIS A 19 -4.23 1.60 2.80
CA HIS A 19 -3.62 2.92 2.97
C HIS A 19 -3.46 3.66 1.63
N ALA A 20 -2.95 2.98 0.60
CA ALA A 20 -2.85 3.55 -0.74
C ALA A 20 -4.21 4.00 -1.30
N SER A 21 -5.22 3.14 -1.16
CA SER A 21 -6.58 3.42 -1.63
C SER A 21 -7.20 4.59 -0.87
N SER A 22 -6.99 4.65 0.45
CA SER A 22 -7.47 5.75 1.29
C SER A 22 -6.80 7.07 0.94
N MET A 23 -5.49 7.09 0.62
CA MET A 23 -4.84 8.33 0.18
C MET A 23 -5.39 8.87 -1.13
N HIS A 24 -5.79 8.00 -2.06
CA HIS A 24 -6.43 8.43 -3.31
C HIS A 24 -7.79 9.11 -3.07
N VAL A 25 -8.56 8.63 -2.09
CA VAL A 25 -9.82 9.25 -1.67
C VAL A 25 -9.56 10.56 -0.90
N ASN A 26 -8.65 10.51 0.08
CA ASN A 26 -8.37 11.64 0.96
C ASN A 26 -7.69 12.81 0.23
N SER A 27 -6.99 12.58 -0.89
CA SER A 27 -6.41 13.66 -1.68
C SER A 27 -7.47 14.57 -2.31
N HIS A 28 -8.67 14.06 -2.55
CA HIS A 28 -9.79 14.83 -3.11
C HIS A 28 -10.57 15.58 -2.02
N GLU A 29 -10.66 14.99 -0.83
CA GLU A 29 -11.43 15.51 0.31
C GLU A 29 -10.61 16.45 1.21
N GLY A 30 -9.28 16.48 1.06
CA GLY A 30 -8.37 17.29 1.89
C GLY A 30 -8.16 16.76 3.31
N TRP A 31 -8.52 15.50 3.57
CA TRP A 31 -8.45 14.89 4.91
C TRP A 31 -7.07 14.35 5.29
N ALA A 32 -6.23 14.08 4.30
CA ALA A 32 -4.87 13.56 4.55
C ALA A 32 -3.90 14.71 4.81
N THR A 33 -3.11 14.57 5.87
CA THR A 33 -1.95 15.41 6.11
C THR A 33 -0.76 14.92 5.27
N ALA A 34 0.27 15.77 5.14
CA ALA A 34 1.52 15.35 4.51
C ALA A 34 2.21 14.18 5.26
N ALA A 35 1.95 14.01 6.56
CA ALA A 35 2.46 12.87 7.32
C ALA A 35 1.77 11.57 6.92
N ASP A 36 0.44 11.58 6.81
CA ASP A 36 -0.35 10.42 6.37
C ASP A 36 0.07 9.95 4.98
N VAL A 37 0.29 10.90 4.06
CA VAL A 37 0.76 10.59 2.70
C VAL A 37 2.14 9.94 2.71
N ARG A 38 3.08 10.45 3.53
CA ARG A 38 4.43 9.87 3.63
C ARG A 38 4.40 8.45 4.19
N GLU A 39 3.58 8.20 5.20
CA GLU A 39 3.44 6.86 5.77
C GLU A 39 2.87 5.86 4.76
N ALA A 40 1.79 6.25 4.07
CA ALA A 40 1.21 5.43 3.02
C ALA A 40 2.21 5.15 1.89
N LEU A 41 3.00 6.15 1.50
CA LEU A 41 4.02 5.99 0.46
C LEU A 41 5.08 4.95 0.87
N GLY A 42 5.54 4.97 2.13
CA GLY A 42 6.50 3.97 2.62
C GLY A 42 5.94 2.54 2.61
N GLN A 43 4.66 2.37 2.96
CA GLN A 43 4.01 1.06 2.91
C GLN A 43 3.86 0.54 1.48
N VAL A 44 3.53 1.43 0.53
CA VAL A 44 3.43 1.09 -0.90
C VAL A 44 4.80 0.74 -1.48
N GLU A 45 5.84 1.51 -1.14
CA GLU A 45 7.20 1.23 -1.59
C GLU A 45 7.64 -0.18 -1.16
N LYS A 46 7.44 -0.52 0.12
CA LYS A 46 7.71 -1.86 0.64
C LYS A 46 6.93 -2.94 -0.12
N LEU A 47 5.65 -2.71 -0.43
CA LEU A 47 4.82 -3.62 -1.21
C LEU A 47 5.38 -3.85 -2.62
N VAL A 48 5.70 -2.78 -3.35
CA VAL A 48 6.25 -2.86 -4.70
C VAL A 48 7.58 -3.62 -4.71
N GLN A 49 8.47 -3.33 -3.76
CA GLN A 49 9.75 -4.05 -3.64
C GLN A 49 9.56 -5.54 -3.35
N ALA A 50 8.62 -5.90 -2.46
CA ALA A 50 8.35 -7.30 -2.13
C ALA A 50 7.78 -8.06 -3.33
N VAL A 51 6.83 -7.46 -4.06
CA VAL A 51 6.27 -8.05 -5.29
C VAL A 51 7.35 -8.18 -6.37
N SER A 52 8.19 -7.15 -6.57
CA SER A 52 9.28 -7.22 -7.55
C SER A 52 10.25 -8.36 -7.25
N LYS A 53 10.56 -8.62 -5.98
CA LYS A 53 11.41 -9.73 -5.56
C LYS A 53 10.75 -11.10 -5.78
N ALA A 54 9.44 -11.21 -5.57
CA ALA A 54 8.69 -12.43 -5.79
C ALA A 54 8.54 -12.79 -7.29
N LEU A 55 8.61 -11.79 -8.17
CA LEU A 55 8.54 -11.97 -9.62
C LEU A 55 9.91 -12.22 -10.29
N SER A 56 11.01 -12.13 -9.54
CA SER A 56 12.38 -12.36 -10.03
C SER A 56 12.78 -13.82 -9.84
#